data_AF-A0A957M939-F1
#
_entry.id   AF-A0A957M939-F1
#
_cell.length_a   1.000
_cell.length_b   1.000
_cell.length_c   1.000
_cell.angle_alpha   90.00
_cell.angle_beta   90.00
_cell.angle_gamma   90.00
#
_symmetry.space_group_name_H-M   'P 1'
#
loop_
_entity.id
_entity.type
_entity.pdbx_description
1 polymer ?
#
loop_
_entity_poly.entity_id
_entity_poly.type
_entity_poly.pdbx_seq_one_letter_code
_entity_poly.pdbx_strand_id
1 'polypeptide(L)' 'MNALIAQCGGPTAVLNTTLAAVVAALHADGRIATIFGSRFVMQGLVSGDWADLTGLTDQELARLAEQPSAALGSSR' A
#
# COMPACT_ATOMS: atom_id res chain seq x y z
N MET A 1 9.03 1.59 14.77
CA MET A 1 8.84 0.34 14.00
C MET A 1 8.26 0.73 12.66
N ASN A 2 8.74 0.11 11.58
CA ASN A 2 8.34 0.47 10.22
C ASN A 2 7.65 -0.73 9.58
N ALA A 3 6.63 -0.48 8.77
CA ALA A 3 5.95 -1.49 7.96
C ALA A 3 6.26 -1.25 6.48
N LEU A 4 6.49 -2.33 5.74
CA LEU A 4 6.63 -2.30 4.29
C LEU A 4 5.61 -3.27 3.70
N ILE A 5 4.72 -2.75 2.85
CA ILE A 5 3.62 -3.48 2.23
C ILE A 5 3.97 -3.66 0.75
N ALA A 6 3.91 -4.89 0.26
CA ALA A 6 4.03 -5.19 -1.16
C ALA A 6 2.74 -5.87 -1.65
N GLN A 7 2.19 -5.39 -2.76
CA GLN A 7 1.02 -6.00 -3.41
C GLN A 7 1.51 -7.02 -4.45
N CYS A 8 1.12 -8.29 -4.32
CA CYS A 8 1.44 -9.34 -5.29
C CYS A 8 0.14 -9.96 -5.82
N GLY A 9 -0.09 -9.89 -7.14
CA GLY A 9 -1.31 -10.39 -7.78
C GLY A 9 -1.67 -9.61 -9.04
N GLY A 10 -2.54 -10.19 -9.88
CA GLY A 10 -3.10 -9.50 -11.05
C GLY A 10 -3.97 -8.30 -10.64
N PRO A 11 -4.15 -7.29 -11.52
CA PRO A 11 -4.93 -6.10 -11.22
C PRO A 11 -6.42 -6.46 -11.08
N THR A 12 -6.82 -6.85 -9.87
CA THR A 12 -8.22 -7.07 -9.51
C THR A 12 -8.76 -5.82 -8.82
N ALA A 13 -10.06 -5.57 -8.94
CA ALA A 13 -10.71 -4.38 -8.38
C ALA A 13 -10.58 -4.26 -6.85
N VAL A 14 -10.18 -5.34 -6.16
CA VAL A 14 -10.10 -5.41 -4.69
C VAL A 14 -8.70 -5.18 -4.13
N LEU A 15 -7.67 -5.10 -4.99
CA LEU A 15 -6.27 -5.07 -4.52
C LEU A 15 -5.97 -3.79 -3.71
N ASN A 16 -6.47 -2.66 -4.18
CA ASN A 16 -6.30 -1.39 -3.48
C ASN A 16 -7.21 -1.27 -2.26
N THR A 17 -8.37 -1.92 -2.27
CA THR A 17 -9.24 -2.04 -1.08
C THR A 17 -8.50 -2.76 0.05
N THR A 18 -7.80 -3.86 -0.25
CA THR A 18 -6.98 -4.56 0.75
C THR A 18 -5.83 -3.69 1.26
N LEU A 19 -5.12 -2.99 0.37
CA LEU A 19 -4.03 -2.10 0.76
C LEU A 19 -4.53 -0.98 1.69
N ALA A 20 -5.62 -0.31 1.32
CA ALA A 20 -6.22 0.75 2.13
C ALA A 20 -6.63 0.25 3.52
N ALA A 21 -7.25 -0.94 3.61
CA ALA A 21 -7.64 -1.53 4.88
C ALA A 21 -6.44 -1.88 5.77
N VAL A 22 -5.34 -2.39 5.21
CA VAL A 22 -4.12 -2.67 5.98
C VAL A 22 -3.50 -1.38 6.50
N VAL A 23 -3.40 -0.33 5.68
CA VAL A 23 -2.85 0.97 6.12
C VAL A 23 -3.70 1.55 7.26
N ALA A 24 -5.03 1.54 7.12
CA ALA A 24 -5.94 1.99 8.17
C ALA A 24 -5.78 1.20 9.48
N ALA A 25 -5.61 -0.13 9.39
CA ALA A 25 -5.38 -0.97 10.56
C ALA A 25 -4.05 -0.66 11.26
N LEU A 26 -2.99 -0.39 10.50
CA LEU A 26 -1.68 -0.02 11.04
C LEU A 26 -1.70 1.37 11.69
N HIS A 27 -2.45 2.32 11.11
CA HIS A 27 -2.71 3.62 11.73
C HIS A 27 -3.44 3.47 13.06
N ALA A 28 -4.50 2.67 13.10
CA ALA A 28 -5.28 2.42 14.32
C ALA A 28 -4.48 1.73 15.42
N ASP A 29 -3.53 0.86 15.05
CA ASP A 29 -2.64 0.17 16.00
C ASP A 29 -1.63 1.11 16.67
N GLY A 30 -1.24 2.21 16.02
CA GLY A 30 -0.40 3.27 16.58
C GLY A 30 1.05 2.89 16.94
N ARG A 31 1.43 1.60 16.81
CA ARG A 31 2.80 1.10 17.08
C ARG A 31 3.75 1.25 15.89
N ILE A 32 3.19 1.45 14.70
CA ILE A 32 3.95 1.62 13.46
C ILE A 32 4.09 3.12 13.19
N ALA A 33 5.33 3.60 13.16
CA ALA A 33 5.64 5.02 12.95
C ALA A 33 5.70 5.40 11.47
N THR A 34 5.98 4.42 10.59
CA THR A 34 6.15 4.67 9.17
C THR A 34 5.66 3.47 8.37
N ILE A 35 4.84 3.73 7.35
CA ILE A 35 4.23 2.74 6.49
C ILE A 35 4.69 3.01 5.05
N PHE A 36 5.36 2.04 4.45
CA PHE A 36 5.84 2.11 3.09
C PHE A 36 5.09 1.13 2.19
N GLY A 37 4.86 1.50 0.93
CA GLY A 37 4.37 0.63 -0.13
C GLY A 37 5.45 0.39 -1.18
N SER A 38 5.85 -0.86 -1.42
CA SER A 38 6.82 -1.20 -2.48
C SER A 38 6.19 -1.05 -3.86
N ARG A 39 6.80 -0.26 -4.74
CA ARG A 39 6.34 -0.18 -6.14
C ARG A 39 6.77 -1.43 -6.92
N PHE A 40 5.92 -1.99 -7.77
CA PHE A 40 6.24 -3.13 -8.64
C PHE A 40 6.81 -4.36 -7.89
N VAL A 41 6.27 -4.66 -6.72
CA VAL A 41 6.58 -5.88 -5.93
C VAL A 41 8.07 -6.00 -5.62
N MET A 42 8.75 -7.04 -6.16
CA MET A 42 10.15 -7.34 -5.92
C MET A 42 11.08 -6.31 -6.58
N GLN A 43 10.68 -5.70 -7.70
CA GLN A 43 11.50 -4.72 -8.39
C GLN A 43 11.73 -3.49 -7.50
N GLY A 44 10.68 -2.89 -6.95
CA GLY A 44 10.80 -1.76 -6.01
C GLY A 44 11.35 -2.15 -4.65
N LEU A 45 11.18 -3.42 -4.25
CA LEU A 45 11.80 -3.92 -3.01
C LEU A 45 13.32 -3.88 -3.12
N VAL A 46 13.87 -4.35 -4.25
CA VAL A 46 15.31 -4.43 -4.51
C VAL A 46 15.89 -3.06 -4.91
N SER A 47 15.14 -2.24 -5.65
CA SER A 47 15.60 -0.92 -6.08
C SER A 47 15.42 0.18 -5.04
N GLY A 48 14.76 -0.11 -3.91
CA GLY A 48 14.42 0.89 -2.89
C GLY A 48 13.37 1.91 -3.34
N ASP A 49 12.55 1.57 -4.34
CA ASP A 49 11.47 2.43 -4.81
C ASP A 49 10.20 2.19 -4.00
N TRP A 50 10.06 2.96 -2.93
CA TRP A 50 8.96 2.87 -1.98
C TRP A 50 8.12 4.16 -1.97
N ALA A 51 6.80 4.01 -1.88
CA ALA A 51 5.88 5.10 -1.60
C ALA A 51 5.68 5.22 -0.09
N ASP A 52 5.77 6.43 0.45
CA ASP A 52 5.37 6.69 1.84
C ASP A 52 3.84 6.78 1.92
N LEU A 53 3.24 5.91 2.72
CA LEU A 53 1.79 5.82 2.96
C LEU A 53 1.42 6.30 4.37
N THR A 54 2.41 6.72 5.17
CA THR A 54 2.24 7.06 6.59
C THR A 54 1.27 8.23 6.79
N GLY A 55 1.27 9.20 5.88
CA GLY A 55 0.46 10.41 5.98
C GLY A 55 -0.92 10.33 5.31
N LEU A 56 -1.32 9.18 4.79
CA LEU A 56 -2.61 9.06 4.10
C LEU A 56 -3.76 9.24 5.09
N THR A 57 -4.67 10.14 4.75
CA THR A 57 -5.92 10.38 5.48
C THR A 57 -6.97 9.31 5.16
N ASP A 58 -7.97 9.17 6.03
CA ASP A 58 -9.09 8.24 5.78
C ASP A 58 -9.79 8.49 4.43
N GLN A 59 -9.86 9.76 4.00
CA GLN A 59 -10.42 10.13 2.70
C GLN A 59 -9.54 9.66 1.53
N GLU A 60 -8.22 9.76 1.66
CA GLU A 60 -7.28 9.25 0.67
C GLU A 60 -7.27 7.73 0.62
N LEU A 61 -7.39 7.06 1.77
CA LEU A 61 -7.54 5.60 1.84
C LEU A 61 -8.85 5.13 1.21
N ALA A 62 -9.96 5.84 1.42
CA ALA A 62 -11.23 5.56 0.76
C ALA A 62 -11.12 5.70 -0.77
N ARG A 63 -10.48 6.78 -1.25
CA ARG A 63 -10.22 6.96 -2.68
C ARG A 63 -9.32 5.88 -3.26
N LEU A 64 -8.28 5.50 -2.52
CA LEU A 64 -7.39 4.40 -2.90
C LEU A 64 -8.17 3.11 -3.04
N ALA A 65 -9.07 2.80 -2.10
CA ALA A 65 -9.89 1.59 -2.11
C ALA A 65 -10.81 1.48 -3.35
N GLU A 66 -11.23 2.61 -3.93
CA GLU A 66 -12.08 2.70 -5.12
C GLU A 66 -11.30 2.74 -6.44
N GLN A 67 -9.98 2.97 -6.40
CA GLN A 67 -9.18 3.01 -7.63
C GLN A 67 -9.02 1.61 -8.23
N PRO A 68 -9.41 1.40 -9.50
CA PRO A 68 -9.14 0.14 -10.19
C PRO A 68 -7.64 -0.05 -10.41
N SER A 69 -7.20 -1.30 -10.59
CA SER A 69 -5.79 -1.72 -10.74
C SER A 69 -4.99 -1.77 -9.42
N ALA A 70 -3.68 -1.99 -9.49
CA ALA A 70 -2.77 -1.96 -8.35
C ALA A 70 -2.10 -0.58 -8.27
N ALA A 71 -2.39 0.19 -7.23
CA ALA A 71 -1.85 1.53 -7.00
C ALA A 71 -0.33 1.54 -6.79
N LEU A 72 0.22 0.45 -6.24
CA LEU A 72 1.66 0.24 -6.10
C LEU A 72 2.28 -0.41 -7.36
N GLY A 73 1.49 -0.68 -8.40
CA GLY A 73 1.94 -1.42 -9.57
C GLY A 73 1.97 -2.93 -9.33
N SER A 74 1.60 -3.68 -10.36
CA SER A 74 1.65 -5.15 -10.38
C SER A 74 2.84 -5.58 -11.24
N SER A 75 3.62 -6.56 -10.77
CA SER A 75 4.62 -7.26 -11.58
C SER A 75 3.97 -8.48 -12.21
N ARG A 76 4.34 -8.77 -13.46
CA ARG A 76 3.99 -10.01 -14.17
C ARG A 76 5.13 -11.00 -14.06
#